data_AF-A0A8T3BPW0-F1
#
_entry.id   AF-A0A8T3BPW0-F1
#
_cell.length_a   1.000
_cell.length_b   1.000
_cell.length_c   1.000
_cell.angle_alpha   90.00
_cell.angle_beta   90.00
_cell.angle_gamma   90.00
#
_symmetry.space_group_name_H-M   'P 1'
#
loop_
_entity.id
_entity.type
_entity.pdbx_description
1 polymer ?
#
loop_
_entity_poly.entity_id
_entity_poly.type
_entity_poly.pdbx_seq_one_letter_code
_entity_poly.pdbx_strand_id
1 'polypeptide(L)'
;MAWLRALARLSRPSNKFSFSPPPPSFSTAAASFPATPPPAPVAGNIAGLGPTVHGKEKPRVVVLGSGWAGCRLMKSIDTNIYDVVCVSPRNHMVFTPLLASTCVGTLEFRSVAEPIGRIQPAISHAPGSYFFLARCASLDPESHTVHCETVTDGTISASLEPWKFQVSYDKLVIALGAEASTFGINGVKEHATFLREVHHAQEIRRKLLLNLMLSDVPGISEEEKRRLLHCVVIGGGPTGVEFSGELSDFITSDVHERYTHVKEYIHVTLIEANEILSSFDVRLRQYATKQLTKSGVRLVRGIVKDVQPENIILNDGTKVPYGLLVWSTGVGPSEFTKSLELPKSPGGRIGVDEWLRVPSIQDTFAIGDCSGFLESTQKTVLPALAQVAERQGKYLARLLNQIGKAGGGYANQAKNIDLGDQFVYKHLGSMATVGRYKALVDLRQSKEAKGLSLAGFVSWFIWRSAYLTRVVSWRNRFYVAINWLTTLIFGRDISRI
;
A
#
# COMPACT_ATOMS: atom_id res chain seq x y z
N MET A 1 -15.83 -55.84 25.65
CA MET A 1 -14.54 -55.18 25.35
C MET A 1 -14.84 -53.72 25.07
N ALA A 2 -14.81 -52.91 26.13
CA ALA A 2 -13.75 -51.92 26.41
C ALA A 2 -13.81 -50.76 25.42
N TRP A 3 -14.11 -49.55 25.93
CA TRP A 3 -14.17 -48.21 25.29
C TRP A 3 -15.51 -47.42 25.37
N LEU A 4 -16.46 -47.80 26.24
CA LEU A 4 -17.68 -46.98 26.49
C LEU A 4 -18.17 -46.97 27.95
N ARG A 5 -17.27 -46.96 28.95
CA ARG A 5 -17.64 -46.92 30.38
C ARG A 5 -16.74 -46.04 31.26
N ALA A 6 -16.64 -44.75 30.95
CA ALA A 6 -15.98 -43.82 31.86
C ALA A 6 -16.55 -42.39 31.79
N LEU A 7 -17.87 -42.23 31.92
CA LEU A 7 -18.48 -40.91 32.18
C LEU A 7 -19.85 -41.09 32.85
N ALA A 8 -19.86 -41.66 34.05
CA ALA A 8 -21.00 -41.59 34.98
C ALA A 8 -20.55 -42.05 36.36
N ARG A 9 -20.02 -41.12 37.18
CA ARG A 9 -20.02 -41.15 38.65
C ARG A 9 -19.25 -39.94 39.16
N LEU A 10 -19.99 -38.94 39.64
CA LEU A 10 -19.88 -38.35 40.99
C LEU A 10 -20.48 -36.94 40.98
N SER A 11 -21.79 -36.90 41.17
CA SER A 11 -22.52 -35.75 41.68
C SER A 11 -22.56 -35.84 43.21
N ARG A 12 -21.99 -34.84 43.92
CA ARG A 12 -22.61 -34.04 45.01
C ARG A 12 -21.56 -33.31 45.89
N PRO A 13 -21.97 -32.23 46.59
CA PRO A 13 -21.14 -31.04 46.75
C PRO A 13 -20.55 -30.85 48.16
N SER A 14 -19.47 -30.08 48.26
CA SER A 14 -19.01 -29.51 49.53
C SER A 14 -18.46 -28.09 49.33
N ASN A 15 -19.32 -27.13 49.65
CA ASN A 15 -19.13 -25.86 50.35
C ASN A 15 -17.75 -25.19 50.51
N LYS A 16 -17.82 -23.86 50.38
CA LYS A 16 -16.99 -22.75 50.91
C LYS A 16 -15.77 -22.33 50.08
N PHE A 17 -15.99 -21.35 49.21
CA PHE A 17 -14.96 -20.36 48.84
C PHE A 17 -15.25 -19.04 49.55
N SER A 18 -14.32 -18.63 50.39
CA SER A 18 -14.28 -17.33 51.08
C SER A 18 -13.79 -16.25 50.12
N PHE A 19 -14.50 -15.12 50.07
CA PHE A 19 -14.04 -13.90 49.44
C PHE A 19 -12.90 -13.26 50.25
N SER A 20 -11.76 -13.01 49.59
CA SER A 20 -10.69 -12.15 50.12
C SER A 20 -10.86 -10.72 49.57
N PRO A 21 -10.73 -9.67 50.40
CA PRO A 21 -10.81 -8.28 49.93
C PRO A 21 -9.54 -7.86 49.17
N PRO A 22 -9.61 -6.80 48.34
CA PRO A 22 -8.45 -6.32 47.58
C PRO A 22 -7.41 -5.65 48.50
N PRO A 23 -6.11 -5.65 48.12
CA PRO A 23 -5.06 -5.03 48.91
C PRO A 23 -5.13 -3.49 48.84
N PRO A 24 -4.57 -2.77 49.84
CA PRO A 24 -4.68 -1.33 49.95
C PRO A 24 -3.81 -0.58 48.94
N SER A 25 -4.28 0.60 48.55
CA SER A 25 -3.62 1.60 47.72
C SER A 25 -2.30 2.07 48.34
N PHE A 26 -1.18 1.83 47.65
CA PHE A 26 0.11 2.41 48.01
C PHE A 26 0.23 3.84 47.47
N SER A 27 0.20 4.79 48.40
CA SER A 27 0.76 6.13 48.23
C SER A 27 2.28 6.03 48.11
N THR A 28 2.88 6.64 47.08
CA THR A 28 4.33 6.84 47.01
C THR A 28 4.63 8.32 46.86
N ALA A 29 5.27 8.85 47.90
CA ALA A 29 5.85 10.17 47.93
C ALA A 29 6.96 10.30 46.89
N ALA A 30 7.01 11.45 46.23
CA ALA A 30 8.05 11.81 45.27
C ALA A 30 9.41 11.92 45.98
N ALA A 31 10.33 11.02 45.64
CA ALA A 31 11.76 11.19 45.90
C ALA A 31 12.43 11.68 44.61
N SER A 32 12.87 12.93 44.61
CA SER A 32 13.63 13.56 43.53
C SER A 32 15.07 13.04 43.53
N PHE A 33 15.45 12.32 42.47
CA PHE A 33 16.84 12.02 42.15
C PHE A 33 17.38 13.03 41.13
N PRO A 34 18.65 13.48 41.23
CA PRO A 34 19.22 14.43 40.29
C PRO A 34 19.34 13.79 38.90
N ALA A 35 18.74 14.43 37.90
CA ALA A 35 18.81 14.01 36.51
C ALA A 35 20.25 14.14 35.99
N THR A 36 20.86 13.01 35.64
CA THR A 36 22.02 13.02 34.75
C THR A 36 21.51 13.34 33.34
N PRO A 37 22.16 14.27 32.60
CA PRO A 37 21.76 14.56 31.23
C PRO A 37 21.93 13.30 30.37
N PRO A 38 21.04 13.05 29.40
CA PRO A 38 21.18 11.91 28.51
C PRO A 38 22.50 12.04 27.73
N PRO A 39 23.21 10.92 27.46
CA PRO A 39 24.40 10.96 26.61
C PRO A 39 23.99 11.47 25.22
N ALA A 40 24.82 12.34 24.64
CA ALA A 40 24.65 12.79 23.26
C ALA A 40 24.53 11.59 22.31
N PRO A 41 23.70 11.65 21.25
CA PRO A 41 23.56 10.56 20.31
C PRO A 41 24.90 10.37 19.58
N VAL A 42 25.58 9.27 19.89
CA VAL A 42 26.77 8.84 19.17
C VAL A 42 26.30 8.44 17.78
N ALA A 43 26.64 9.25 16.77
CA ALA A 43 26.60 8.84 15.36
C ALA A 43 27.66 7.75 15.16
N GLY A 44 27.36 6.54 15.65
CA GLY A 44 28.24 5.40 15.49
C GLY A 44 28.20 4.97 14.03
N ASN A 45 29.34 5.07 13.34
CA ASN A 45 29.54 4.33 12.09
C ASN A 45 29.25 2.86 12.38
N ILE A 46 28.09 2.37 11.92
CA ILE A 46 27.76 0.95 12.03
C ILE A 46 28.77 0.20 11.19
N ALA A 47 29.52 -0.72 11.82
CA ALA A 47 30.53 -1.51 11.14
C ALA A 47 29.94 -2.18 9.89
N GLY A 48 30.58 -1.97 8.74
CA GLY A 48 30.14 -2.52 7.46
C GLY A 48 29.11 -1.68 6.69
N LEU A 49 28.67 -0.50 7.17
CA LEU A 49 27.77 0.39 6.41
C LEU A 49 28.44 1.64 5.83
N GLY A 50 29.76 1.78 6.02
CA GLY A 50 30.56 2.81 5.36
C GLY A 50 30.82 2.54 3.87
N PRO A 51 31.66 3.37 3.21
CA PRO A 51 32.05 3.19 1.82
C PRO A 51 32.67 1.81 1.57
N THR A 52 32.32 1.18 0.46
CA THR A 52 32.79 -0.16 0.14
C THR A 52 34.26 -0.15 -0.28
N VAL A 53 35.00 -1.21 0.06
CA VAL A 53 36.40 -1.36 -0.33
C VAL A 53 36.52 -2.18 -1.60
N HIS A 54 36.90 -1.53 -2.70
CA HIS A 54 37.11 -2.15 -4.01
C HIS A 54 38.01 -3.40 -3.92
N GLY A 55 37.52 -4.52 -4.46
CA GLY A 55 38.24 -5.80 -4.47
C GLY A 55 38.19 -6.60 -3.16
N LYS A 56 37.61 -6.05 -2.08
CA LYS A 56 37.37 -6.78 -0.82
C LYS A 56 35.88 -7.01 -0.55
N GLU A 57 35.06 -6.02 -0.89
CA GLU A 57 33.61 -6.04 -0.68
C GLU A 57 32.90 -5.90 -2.03
N LYS A 58 31.69 -6.47 -2.15
CA LYS A 58 30.87 -6.22 -3.33
C LYS A 58 30.39 -4.76 -3.34
N PRO A 59 30.20 -4.15 -4.51
CA PRO A 59 29.51 -2.87 -4.59
C PRO A 59 28.12 -2.95 -3.97
N ARG A 60 27.70 -1.90 -3.26
CA ARG A 60 26.42 -1.83 -2.56
C ARG A 60 25.36 -1.06 -3.36
N VAL A 61 24.22 -1.71 -3.57
CA VAL A 61 23.00 -1.07 -4.07
C VAL A 61 22.09 -0.74 -2.89
N VAL A 62 21.88 0.53 -2.62
CA VAL A 62 20.89 1.00 -1.62
C VAL A 62 19.56 1.27 -2.32
N VAL A 63 18.49 0.62 -1.86
CA VAL A 63 17.13 0.77 -2.38
C VAL A 63 16.25 1.42 -1.31
N LEU A 64 15.77 2.63 -1.59
CA LEU A 64 14.85 3.36 -0.72
C LEU A 64 13.40 3.01 -1.11
N GLY A 65 12.72 2.26 -0.25
CA GLY A 65 11.32 1.88 -0.42
C GLY A 65 11.10 0.43 -0.84
N SER A 66 10.00 -0.14 -0.35
CA SER A 66 9.60 -1.54 -0.52
C SER A 66 8.30 -1.70 -1.33
N GLY A 67 8.07 -0.79 -2.28
CA GLY A 67 6.93 -0.83 -3.19
C GLY A 67 7.16 -1.68 -4.44
N TRP A 68 6.25 -1.55 -5.41
CA TRP A 68 6.31 -2.25 -6.70
C TRP A 68 7.66 -2.11 -7.41
N ALA A 69 8.20 -0.90 -7.50
CA ALA A 69 9.43 -0.63 -8.24
C ALA A 69 10.66 -1.22 -7.53
N GLY A 70 10.85 -0.88 -6.25
CA GLY A 70 11.98 -1.35 -5.43
C GLY A 70 12.00 -2.87 -5.30
N CYS A 71 10.86 -3.50 -4.98
CA CYS A 71 10.79 -4.95 -4.88
C CYS A 71 11.01 -5.66 -6.23
N ARG A 72 10.55 -5.07 -7.34
CA ARG A 72 10.79 -5.67 -8.66
C ARG A 72 12.26 -5.59 -9.06
N LEU A 73 12.94 -4.51 -8.70
CA LEU A 73 14.39 -4.37 -8.86
C LEU A 73 15.13 -5.39 -8.00
N MET A 74 14.85 -5.42 -6.70
CA MET A 74 15.52 -6.34 -5.76
C MET A 74 15.31 -7.81 -6.14
N LYS A 75 14.16 -8.17 -6.73
CA LYS A 75 13.89 -9.54 -7.21
C LYS A 75 14.79 -9.96 -8.38
N SER A 76 15.42 -9.02 -9.10
CA SER A 76 16.18 -9.30 -10.33
C SER A 76 17.60 -8.77 -10.35
N ILE A 77 18.02 -8.05 -9.31
CA ILE A 77 19.42 -7.66 -9.11
C ILE A 77 20.26 -8.91 -8.83
N ASP A 78 21.46 -8.97 -9.40
CA ASP A 78 22.38 -10.10 -9.25
C ASP A 78 23.20 -9.93 -7.96
N THR A 79 22.85 -10.70 -6.95
CA THR A 79 23.50 -10.65 -5.63
C THR A 79 24.87 -11.34 -5.59
N ASN A 80 25.32 -11.92 -6.71
CA ASN A 80 26.72 -12.32 -6.85
C ASN A 80 27.62 -11.11 -7.15
N ILE A 81 27.05 -10.06 -7.73
CA ILE A 81 27.75 -8.83 -8.09
C ILE A 81 27.57 -7.78 -7.00
N TYR A 82 26.36 -7.63 -6.46
CA TYR A 82 26.01 -6.56 -5.54
C TYR A 82 25.61 -7.08 -4.15
N ASP A 83 25.98 -6.33 -3.12
CA ASP A 83 25.27 -6.37 -1.84
C ASP A 83 24.08 -5.40 -1.87
N VAL A 84 22.96 -5.80 -1.28
CA VAL A 84 21.70 -5.05 -1.36
C VAL A 84 21.27 -4.58 0.01
N VAL A 85 21.07 -3.27 0.16
CA VAL A 85 20.50 -2.69 1.38
C VAL A 85 19.15 -2.05 1.05
N CYS A 86 18.10 -2.53 1.68
CA CYS A 86 16.77 -1.95 1.56
C CYS A 86 16.42 -1.14 2.80
N VAL A 87 16.12 0.15 2.62
CA VAL A 87 15.63 1.04 3.68
C VAL A 87 14.17 1.35 3.41
N SER A 88 13.28 0.95 4.31
CA SER A 88 11.85 1.24 4.18
C SER A 88 11.16 1.24 5.54
N PRO A 89 10.14 2.10 5.76
CA PRO A 89 9.32 2.07 6.97
C PRO A 89 8.41 0.83 7.03
N ARG A 90 8.44 -0.04 6.00
CA ARG A 90 7.58 -1.23 5.89
C ARG A 90 8.37 -2.42 5.35
N ASN A 91 8.29 -3.56 6.04
CA ASN A 91 9.05 -4.78 5.73
C ASN A 91 8.45 -5.70 4.65
N HIS A 92 7.40 -5.27 3.96
CA HIS A 92 6.71 -6.05 2.94
C HIS A 92 6.31 -5.21 1.74
N MET A 93 6.08 -5.87 0.62
CA MET A 93 5.45 -5.32 -0.58
C MET A 93 3.94 -5.54 -0.50
N VAL A 94 3.16 -4.54 -0.88
CA VAL A 94 1.71 -4.62 -0.99
C VAL A 94 1.33 -4.81 -2.46
N PHE A 95 0.61 -5.89 -2.76
CA PHE A 95 0.00 -6.15 -4.05
C PHE A 95 -1.29 -5.33 -4.17
N THR A 96 -1.10 -4.04 -4.42
CA THR A 96 -2.16 -3.02 -4.42
C THR A 96 -3.41 -3.33 -5.26
N PRO A 97 -3.36 -4.06 -6.40
CA PRO A 97 -4.56 -4.35 -7.20
C PRO A 97 -5.60 -5.24 -6.53
N LEU A 98 -5.24 -5.97 -5.47
CA LEU A 98 -6.18 -6.82 -4.72
C LEU A 98 -6.50 -6.24 -3.33
N LEU A 99 -6.02 -5.04 -3.02
CA LEU A 99 -6.15 -4.45 -1.69
C LEU A 99 -7.63 -4.15 -1.35
N ALA A 100 -8.41 -3.67 -2.32
CA ALA A 100 -9.84 -3.38 -2.14
C ALA A 100 -10.64 -4.61 -1.66
N SER A 101 -10.35 -5.79 -2.20
CA SER A 101 -10.97 -7.05 -1.80
C SER A 101 -10.67 -7.43 -0.34
N THR A 102 -9.58 -6.92 0.25
CA THR A 102 -9.27 -7.17 1.66
C THR A 102 -10.09 -6.32 2.63
N CYS A 103 -10.66 -5.20 2.17
CA CYS A 103 -11.46 -4.33 3.03
C CYS A 103 -12.77 -4.97 3.51
N VAL A 104 -13.30 -5.95 2.80
CA VAL A 104 -14.62 -6.55 3.09
C VAL A 104 -14.60 -8.04 3.44
N GLY A 105 -13.44 -8.71 3.43
CA GLY A 105 -13.39 -10.17 3.73
C GLY A 105 -13.31 -11.08 2.50
N THR A 106 -13.26 -10.53 1.28
CA THR A 106 -13.09 -11.34 0.05
C THR A 106 -11.70 -11.95 -0.05
N LEU A 107 -10.69 -11.25 0.47
CA LEU A 107 -9.33 -11.73 0.62
C LEU A 107 -8.80 -11.37 2.01
N GLU A 108 -7.92 -12.22 2.54
CA GLU A 108 -7.22 -11.88 3.78
C GLU A 108 -6.01 -10.98 3.52
N PHE A 109 -5.72 -10.09 4.48
CA PHE A 109 -4.64 -9.09 4.40
C PHE A 109 -3.28 -9.70 4.02
N ARG A 110 -2.97 -10.89 4.56
CA ARG A 110 -1.73 -11.62 4.27
C ARG A 110 -1.62 -12.12 2.84
N SER A 111 -2.73 -12.20 2.10
CA SER A 111 -2.74 -12.63 0.68
C SER A 111 -2.16 -11.58 -0.25
N VAL A 112 -2.24 -10.31 0.14
CA VAL A 112 -1.77 -9.16 -0.65
C VAL A 112 -0.45 -8.59 -0.12
N ALA A 113 0.13 -9.16 0.94
CA ALA A 113 1.39 -8.71 1.52
C ALA A 113 2.49 -9.77 1.33
N GLU A 114 3.65 -9.37 0.80
CA GLU A 114 4.80 -10.27 0.64
C GLU A 114 6.05 -9.67 1.33
N PRO A 115 6.59 -10.32 2.38
CA PRO A 115 7.79 -9.84 3.06
C PRO A 115 8.99 -9.68 2.12
N ILE A 116 9.75 -8.59 2.27
CA ILE A 116 10.86 -8.28 1.36
C ILE A 116 11.94 -9.35 1.44
N GLY A 117 12.21 -9.91 2.62
CA GLY A 117 13.18 -11.01 2.79
C GLY A 117 12.82 -12.28 2.01
N ARG A 118 11.55 -12.48 1.60
CA ARG A 118 11.20 -13.56 0.66
C ARG A 118 11.41 -13.17 -0.80
N ILE A 119 11.27 -11.88 -1.12
CA ILE A 119 11.47 -11.35 -2.47
C ILE A 119 12.95 -11.32 -2.82
N GLN A 120 13.80 -10.95 -1.87
CA GLN A 120 15.25 -10.96 -1.98
C GLN A 120 15.86 -11.57 -0.71
N PRO A 121 16.07 -12.90 -0.68
CA PRO A 121 16.64 -13.61 0.47
C PRO A 121 18.04 -13.16 0.90
N ALA A 122 18.82 -12.55 0.00
CA ALA A 122 20.15 -12.07 0.34
C ALA A 122 20.14 -11.06 1.50
N ILE A 123 19.12 -10.21 1.63
CA ILE A 123 19.02 -9.24 2.74
C ILE A 123 18.81 -9.89 4.12
N SER A 124 18.58 -11.20 4.16
CA SER A 124 18.42 -11.98 5.39
C SER A 124 19.58 -12.94 5.67
N HIS A 125 20.39 -13.28 4.65
CA HIS A 125 21.38 -14.35 4.75
C HIS A 125 22.78 -13.99 4.24
N ALA A 126 22.90 -13.02 3.33
CA ALA A 126 24.18 -12.64 2.75
C ALA A 126 24.87 -11.59 3.63
N PRO A 127 26.18 -11.71 3.89
CA PRO A 127 26.94 -10.64 4.52
C PRO A 127 26.87 -9.37 3.66
N GLY A 128 26.82 -8.19 4.29
CA GLY A 128 26.77 -6.91 3.57
C GLY A 128 25.39 -6.51 3.02
N SER A 129 24.42 -7.44 3.01
CA SER A 129 23.04 -7.18 2.56
C SER A 129 22.07 -7.08 3.74
N TYR A 130 21.21 -6.06 3.75
CA TYR A 130 20.38 -5.74 4.91
C TYR A 130 18.98 -5.25 4.53
N PHE A 131 18.02 -5.48 5.43
CA PHE A 131 16.79 -4.70 5.49
C PHE A 131 16.80 -3.85 6.75
N PHE A 132 16.56 -2.55 6.61
CA PHE A 132 16.41 -1.62 7.73
C PHE A 132 15.00 -1.05 7.77
N LEU A 133 14.34 -1.23 8.92
CA LEU A 133 13.06 -0.61 9.24
C LEU A 133 13.28 0.87 9.60
N ALA A 134 13.38 1.70 8.57
CA ALA A 134 13.75 3.10 8.68
C ALA A 134 13.20 3.92 7.51
N ARG A 135 13.08 5.22 7.71
CA ARG A 135 12.82 6.20 6.64
C ARG A 135 14.13 6.86 6.22
N CYS A 136 14.22 7.25 4.95
CA CYS A 136 15.28 8.16 4.51
C CYS A 136 14.94 9.58 5.02
N ALA A 137 15.88 10.21 5.71
CA ALA A 137 15.74 11.56 6.25
C ALA A 137 16.40 12.61 5.36
N SER A 138 17.54 12.29 4.75
CA SER A 138 18.22 13.13 3.76
C SER A 138 19.19 12.32 2.92
N LEU A 139 19.70 12.92 1.84
CA LEU A 139 20.70 12.35 0.96
C LEU A 139 21.96 13.23 1.04
N ASP A 140 23.13 12.62 1.07
CA ASP A 140 24.42 13.27 0.85
C ASP A 140 25.03 12.71 -0.45
N PRO A 141 24.85 13.42 -1.58
CA PRO A 141 25.36 12.99 -2.88
C PRO A 141 26.89 13.04 -2.99
N GLU A 142 27.55 13.94 -2.25
CA GLU A 142 29.00 14.14 -2.33
C GLU A 142 29.73 12.97 -1.67
N SER A 143 29.25 12.54 -0.50
CA SER A 143 29.81 11.39 0.23
C SER A 143 29.19 10.04 -0.14
N HIS A 144 28.31 10.01 -1.15
CA HIS A 144 27.55 8.81 -1.57
C HIS A 144 26.87 8.12 -0.38
N THR A 145 26.16 8.89 0.45
CA THR A 145 25.56 8.40 1.69
C THR A 145 24.08 8.77 1.82
N VAL A 146 23.28 7.88 2.40
CA VAL A 146 21.91 8.17 2.81
C VAL A 146 21.83 8.27 4.33
N HIS A 147 21.13 9.30 4.83
CA HIS A 147 20.83 9.43 6.24
C HIS A 147 19.46 8.85 6.52
N CYS A 148 19.41 7.94 7.48
CA CYS A 148 18.23 7.17 7.82
C CYS A 148 17.82 7.45 9.26
N GLU A 149 16.52 7.33 9.53
CA GLU A 149 15.95 7.40 10.88
C GLU A 149 15.04 6.19 11.09
N THR A 150 15.22 5.49 12.21
CA THR A 150 14.44 4.28 12.50
C THR A 150 12.96 4.56 12.72
N VAL A 151 12.14 3.53 12.43
CA VAL A 151 10.70 3.55 12.71
C VAL A 151 10.44 2.64 13.90
N THR A 152 9.84 3.18 14.95
CA THR A 152 9.54 2.47 16.20
C THR A 152 8.05 2.16 16.39
N ASP A 153 7.16 2.67 15.53
CA ASP A 153 5.70 2.44 15.57
C ASP A 153 5.06 2.59 16.97
N GLY A 154 5.50 3.60 17.74
CA GLY A 154 4.96 3.86 19.08
C GLY A 154 5.46 2.91 20.17
N THR A 155 6.38 2.00 19.84
CA THR A 155 7.12 1.15 20.79
C THR A 155 8.21 1.93 21.54
N ILE A 156 7.96 3.22 21.78
CA ILE A 156 8.88 4.15 22.41
C ILE A 156 8.95 3.77 23.90
N SER A 157 10.12 3.36 24.36
CA SER A 157 10.46 3.24 25.77
C SER A 157 11.58 4.24 26.08
N ALA A 158 11.82 4.51 27.37
CA ALA A 158 12.96 5.31 27.81
C ALA A 158 14.33 4.78 27.30
N SER A 159 14.37 3.54 26.78
CA SER A 159 15.55 2.88 26.22
C SER A 159 15.54 2.75 24.69
N LEU A 160 14.50 3.18 23.97
CA LEU A 160 14.37 2.96 22.52
C LEU A 160 13.62 4.10 21.80
N GLU A 161 14.26 5.28 21.76
CA GLU A 161 13.85 6.41 20.92
C GLU A 161 14.31 6.21 19.46
N PRO A 162 13.62 6.78 18.45
CA PRO A 162 14.12 6.79 17.07
C PRO A 162 15.54 7.34 17.00
N TRP A 163 16.43 6.63 16.31
CA TRP A 163 17.83 7.04 16.15
C TRP A 163 18.20 7.17 14.69
N LYS A 164 19.21 8.00 14.44
CA LYS A 164 19.75 8.25 13.12
C LYS A 164 20.98 7.41 12.87
N PHE A 165 21.13 6.96 11.62
CA PHE A 165 22.31 6.26 11.14
C PHE A 165 22.51 6.57 9.66
N GLN A 166 23.66 6.17 9.13
CA GLN A 166 24.02 6.43 7.76
C GLN A 166 24.39 5.14 7.02
N VAL A 167 24.12 5.12 5.73
CA VAL A 167 24.47 4.00 4.84
C VAL A 167 25.12 4.57 3.59
N SER A 168 26.39 4.26 3.36
CA SER A 168 27.05 4.58 2.10
C SER A 168 26.60 3.64 0.99
N TYR A 169 26.57 4.13 -0.25
CA TYR A 169 26.13 3.38 -1.42
C TYR A 169 27.15 3.47 -2.56
N ASP A 170 27.17 2.47 -3.42
CA ASP A 170 27.83 2.55 -4.74
C ASP A 170 26.84 2.87 -5.86
N LYS A 171 25.57 2.50 -5.63
CA LYS A 171 24.43 2.81 -6.48
C LYS A 171 23.21 3.08 -5.58
N LEU A 172 22.54 4.21 -5.78
CA LEU A 172 21.33 4.57 -5.04
C LEU A 172 20.09 4.44 -5.94
N VAL A 173 19.06 3.75 -5.45
CA VAL A 173 17.77 3.64 -6.12
C VAL A 173 16.67 4.21 -5.23
N ILE A 174 16.09 5.33 -5.65
CA ILE A 174 14.96 5.99 -4.99
C ILE A 174 13.66 5.40 -5.53
N ALA A 175 12.93 4.64 -4.71
CA ALA A 175 11.70 3.92 -5.08
C ALA A 175 10.59 4.14 -4.04
N LEU A 176 10.44 5.38 -3.59
CA LEU A 176 9.60 5.79 -2.45
C LEU A 176 8.09 5.77 -2.75
N GLY A 177 7.71 5.65 -4.03
CA GLY A 177 6.30 5.65 -4.44
C GLY A 177 5.66 7.04 -4.38
N ALA A 178 4.38 7.10 -4.05
CA ALA A 178 3.59 8.32 -4.00
C ALA A 178 2.64 8.29 -2.81
N GLU A 179 2.28 9.48 -2.34
CA GLU A 179 1.31 9.70 -1.26
C GLU A 179 -0.06 10.03 -1.82
N ALA A 180 -1.09 9.78 -1.01
CA ALA A 180 -2.45 10.19 -1.32
C ALA A 180 -2.53 11.72 -1.31
N SER A 181 -3.12 12.30 -2.36
CA SER A 181 -3.35 13.74 -2.41
C SER A 181 -4.68 14.09 -1.77
N THR A 182 -4.65 15.03 -0.83
CA THR A 182 -5.86 15.63 -0.26
C THR A 182 -6.33 16.84 -1.05
N PHE A 183 -5.54 17.30 -2.05
CA PHE A 183 -5.75 18.55 -2.77
C PHE A 183 -5.85 19.80 -1.87
N GLY A 184 -5.31 19.73 -0.64
CA GLY A 184 -5.44 20.81 0.35
C GLY A 184 -6.83 20.92 0.96
N ILE A 185 -7.72 19.94 0.75
CA ILE A 185 -9.06 19.91 1.33
C ILE A 185 -8.94 19.60 2.82
N ASN A 186 -9.52 20.47 3.64
CA ASN A 186 -9.52 20.37 5.09
C ASN A 186 -10.32 19.15 5.58
N GLY A 187 -9.85 18.51 6.65
CA GLY A 187 -10.48 17.36 7.29
C GLY A 187 -10.25 15.99 6.61
N VAL A 188 -9.64 15.96 5.42
CA VAL A 188 -9.40 14.69 4.71
C VAL A 188 -8.46 13.77 5.50
N LYS A 189 -7.37 14.30 6.06
CA LYS A 189 -6.38 13.48 6.80
C LYS A 189 -6.94 13.01 8.14
N GLU A 190 -7.82 13.82 8.72
CA GLU A 190 -8.38 13.65 10.06
C GLU A 190 -9.54 12.65 10.07
N HIS A 191 -10.35 12.63 9.01
CA HIS A 191 -11.63 11.91 9.02
C HIS A 191 -11.76 10.83 7.94
N ALA A 192 -11.08 10.97 6.80
CA ALA A 192 -11.11 9.95 5.76
C ALA A 192 -10.06 8.86 6.00
N THR A 193 -10.32 7.66 5.49
CA THR A 193 -9.33 6.58 5.44
C THR A 193 -8.89 6.38 3.99
N PHE A 194 -7.59 6.48 3.73
CA PHE A 194 -7.05 6.20 2.40
C PHE A 194 -7.13 4.70 2.08
N LEU A 195 -7.00 4.29 0.81
CA LEU A 195 -6.93 2.88 0.42
C LEU A 195 -5.64 2.60 -0.35
N ARG A 196 -4.53 2.49 0.39
CA ARG A 196 -3.17 2.37 -0.18
C ARG A 196 -2.30 1.29 0.47
N GLU A 197 -2.56 1.00 1.74
CA GLU A 197 -1.72 0.16 2.61
C GLU A 197 -2.54 -0.93 3.26
N VAL A 198 -1.89 -1.95 3.82
CA VAL A 198 -2.62 -3.02 4.53
C VAL A 198 -3.32 -2.48 5.78
N HIS A 199 -2.66 -1.62 6.55
CA HIS A 199 -3.27 -1.01 7.74
C HIS A 199 -4.47 -0.13 7.41
N HIS A 200 -4.45 0.53 6.24
CA HIS A 200 -5.61 1.25 5.73
C HIS A 200 -6.80 0.30 5.48
N ALA A 201 -6.56 -0.85 4.85
CA ALA A 201 -7.60 -1.84 4.60
C ALA A 201 -8.14 -2.47 5.89
N GLN A 202 -7.26 -2.69 6.89
CA GLN A 202 -7.65 -3.11 8.24
C GLN A 202 -8.56 -2.07 8.90
N GLU A 203 -8.18 -0.78 8.86
CA GLU A 203 -8.97 0.29 9.44
C GLU A 203 -10.35 0.45 8.76
N ILE A 204 -10.40 0.31 7.44
CA ILE A 204 -11.66 0.28 6.68
C ILE A 204 -12.55 -0.88 7.14
N ARG A 205 -12.01 -2.12 7.21
CA ARG A 205 -12.77 -3.29 7.67
C ARG A 205 -13.26 -3.09 9.10
N ARG A 206 -12.39 -2.60 9.99
CA ARG A 206 -12.69 -2.33 11.39
C ARG A 206 -13.83 -1.33 11.56
N LYS A 207 -13.76 -0.18 10.87
CA LYS A 207 -14.82 0.86 10.89
C LYS A 207 -16.14 0.35 10.29
N LEU A 208 -16.08 -0.33 9.14
CA LEU A 208 -17.26 -0.90 8.46
C LEU A 208 -18.03 -1.84 9.40
N LEU A 209 -17.35 -2.81 10.00
CA LEU A 209 -17.96 -3.78 10.90
C LEU A 209 -18.40 -3.15 12.22
N LEU A 210 -17.63 -2.18 12.74
CA LEU A 210 -18.02 -1.46 13.95
C LEU A 210 -19.33 -0.68 13.74
N ASN A 211 -19.47 0.03 12.63
CA ASN A 211 -20.69 0.77 12.32
C ASN A 211 -21.90 -0.15 12.17
N LEU A 212 -21.71 -1.31 11.52
CA LEU A 212 -22.74 -2.37 11.44
C LEU A 212 -23.18 -2.83 12.82
N MET A 213 -22.24 -3.19 13.68
CA MET A 213 -22.55 -3.65 15.04
C MET A 213 -23.21 -2.56 15.89
N LEU A 214 -22.70 -1.32 15.85
CA LEU A 214 -23.27 -0.21 16.61
C LEU A 214 -24.69 0.15 16.14
N SER A 215 -24.97 0.08 14.85
CA SER A 215 -26.29 0.41 14.30
C SER A 215 -27.41 -0.50 14.81
N ASP A 216 -27.07 -1.69 15.30
CA ASP A 216 -28.01 -2.68 15.84
C ASP A 216 -28.11 -2.63 17.38
N VAL A 217 -27.31 -1.77 18.04
CA VAL A 217 -27.35 -1.61 19.50
C VAL A 217 -28.62 -0.83 19.91
N PRO A 218 -29.36 -1.28 20.94
CA PRO A 218 -30.53 -0.55 21.45
C PRO A 218 -30.20 0.89 21.86
N GLY A 219 -31.05 1.84 21.47
CA GLY A 219 -30.92 3.26 21.82
C GLY A 219 -30.38 4.16 20.70
N ILE A 220 -29.96 3.59 19.56
CA ILE A 220 -29.54 4.36 18.39
C ILE A 220 -30.76 4.84 17.59
N SER A 221 -30.78 6.13 17.24
CA SER A 221 -31.84 6.73 16.41
C SER A 221 -31.76 6.28 14.96
N GLU A 222 -32.88 6.38 14.25
CA GLU A 222 -32.98 6.00 12.84
C GLU A 222 -32.07 6.85 11.94
N GLU A 223 -31.96 8.15 12.24
CA GLU A 223 -31.07 9.08 11.55
C GLU A 223 -29.61 8.66 11.71
N GLU A 224 -29.23 8.23 12.92
CA GLU A 224 -27.87 7.81 13.22
C GLU A 224 -27.54 6.46 12.59
N LYS A 225 -28.49 5.52 12.52
CA LYS A 225 -28.32 4.28 11.74
C LYS A 225 -28.05 4.58 10.26
N ARG A 226 -28.82 5.48 9.65
CA ARG A 226 -28.62 5.90 8.25
C ARG A 226 -27.24 6.49 8.03
N ARG A 227 -26.77 7.32 8.97
CA ARG A 227 -25.42 7.91 8.92
C ARG A 227 -24.34 6.84 9.06
N LEU A 228 -24.35 6.05 10.14
CA LEU A 228 -23.35 5.02 10.41
C LEU A 228 -23.19 4.03 9.25
N LEU A 229 -24.30 3.70 8.59
CA LEU A 229 -24.36 2.73 7.51
C LEU A 229 -24.23 3.36 6.10
N HIS A 230 -23.92 4.66 6.02
CA HIS A 230 -23.57 5.30 4.77
C HIS A 230 -22.06 5.20 4.51
N CYS A 231 -21.69 4.37 3.54
CA CYS A 231 -20.32 4.24 3.04
C CYS A 231 -20.10 5.20 1.87
N VAL A 232 -19.22 6.17 2.02
CA VAL A 232 -18.85 7.14 0.99
C VAL A 232 -17.45 6.85 0.47
N VAL A 233 -17.33 6.68 -0.85
CA VAL A 233 -16.06 6.49 -1.55
C VAL A 233 -15.80 7.69 -2.45
N ILE A 234 -14.66 8.35 -2.26
CA ILE A 234 -14.24 9.49 -3.10
C ILE A 234 -13.22 9.00 -4.14
N GLY A 235 -13.51 9.24 -5.42
CA GLY A 235 -12.67 8.90 -6.55
C GLY A 235 -13.19 7.77 -7.41
N GLY A 236 -13.58 8.09 -8.64
CA GLY A 236 -14.06 7.15 -9.66
C GLY A 236 -12.96 6.40 -10.41
N GLY A 237 -11.72 6.41 -9.92
CA GLY A 237 -10.63 5.60 -10.49
C GLY A 237 -10.84 4.09 -10.26
N PRO A 238 -9.96 3.23 -10.80
CA PRO A 238 -10.06 1.78 -10.61
C PRO A 238 -10.21 1.38 -9.14
N THR A 239 -9.40 1.95 -8.24
CA THR A 239 -9.47 1.64 -6.80
C THR A 239 -10.83 1.92 -6.17
N GLY A 240 -11.42 3.10 -6.42
CA GLY A 240 -12.73 3.45 -5.84
C GLY A 240 -13.90 2.69 -6.45
N VAL A 241 -13.82 2.39 -7.75
CA VAL A 241 -14.80 1.54 -8.44
C VAL A 241 -14.75 0.09 -7.96
N GLU A 242 -13.56 -0.50 -7.86
CA GLU A 242 -13.38 -1.87 -7.36
C GLU A 242 -13.86 -1.98 -5.91
N PHE A 243 -13.49 -1.02 -5.06
CA PHE A 243 -13.93 -1.03 -3.66
C PHE A 243 -15.44 -0.83 -3.50
N SER A 244 -16.05 0.04 -4.31
CA SER A 244 -17.51 0.22 -4.33
C SER A 244 -18.24 -1.06 -4.79
N GLY A 245 -17.68 -1.78 -5.75
CA GLY A 245 -18.16 -3.10 -6.16
C GLY A 245 -18.04 -4.15 -5.05
N GLU A 246 -16.91 -4.21 -4.36
CA GLU A 246 -16.69 -5.12 -3.21
C GLU A 246 -17.64 -4.83 -2.05
N LEU A 247 -17.87 -3.55 -1.71
CA LEU A 247 -18.86 -3.15 -0.70
C LEU A 247 -20.27 -3.57 -1.10
N SER A 248 -20.65 -3.34 -2.35
CA SER A 248 -21.96 -3.74 -2.87
C SER A 248 -22.19 -5.26 -2.80
N ASP A 249 -21.17 -6.05 -3.16
CA ASP A 249 -21.22 -7.50 -3.03
C ASP A 249 -21.29 -7.95 -1.57
N PHE A 250 -20.57 -7.29 -0.67
CA PHE A 250 -20.63 -7.54 0.78
C PHE A 250 -22.01 -7.23 1.36
N ILE A 251 -22.59 -6.08 1.00
CA ILE A 251 -23.94 -5.69 1.43
C ILE A 251 -24.96 -6.74 0.98
N THR A 252 -24.94 -7.09 -0.32
CA THR A 252 -25.95 -7.98 -0.92
C THR A 252 -25.86 -9.40 -0.39
N SER A 253 -24.65 -9.93 -0.19
CA SER A 253 -24.45 -11.33 0.20
C SER A 253 -24.41 -11.52 1.71
N ASP A 254 -23.61 -10.72 2.42
CA ASP A 254 -23.27 -11.00 3.83
C ASP A 254 -24.17 -10.19 4.78
N VAL A 255 -24.38 -8.90 4.51
CA VAL A 255 -25.18 -8.04 5.40
C VAL A 255 -26.66 -8.43 5.37
N HIS A 256 -27.21 -8.75 4.20
CA HIS A 256 -28.61 -9.17 4.08
C HIS A 256 -28.91 -10.48 4.81
N GLU A 257 -27.91 -11.36 4.96
CA GLU A 257 -28.05 -12.62 5.68
C GLU A 257 -27.88 -12.45 7.20
N ARG A 258 -26.91 -11.63 7.63
CA ARG A 258 -26.44 -11.60 9.03
C ARG A 258 -26.88 -10.39 9.84
N TYR A 259 -27.24 -9.28 9.19
CA TYR A 259 -27.65 -8.02 9.82
C TYR A 259 -29.04 -7.62 9.33
N THR A 260 -30.00 -8.55 9.45
CA THR A 260 -31.34 -8.45 8.86
C THR A 260 -32.15 -7.24 9.34
N HIS A 261 -31.88 -6.75 10.56
CA HIS A 261 -32.56 -5.59 11.16
C HIS A 261 -32.11 -4.25 10.59
N VAL A 262 -30.88 -4.17 10.07
CA VAL A 262 -30.26 -2.92 9.61
C VAL A 262 -29.90 -2.93 8.12
N LYS A 263 -30.20 -4.02 7.40
CA LYS A 263 -29.85 -4.19 5.97
C LYS A 263 -30.41 -3.11 5.04
N GLU A 264 -31.54 -2.50 5.36
CA GLU A 264 -32.18 -1.46 4.53
C GLU A 264 -31.53 -0.07 4.69
N TYR A 265 -30.67 0.10 5.70
CA TYR A 265 -30.00 1.37 5.99
C TYR A 265 -28.63 1.46 5.33
N ILE A 266 -27.96 0.32 5.12
CA ILE A 266 -26.63 0.29 4.54
C ILE A 266 -26.65 0.60 3.04
N HIS A 267 -25.83 1.56 2.64
CA HIS A 267 -25.72 1.94 1.24
C HIS A 267 -24.37 2.56 0.91
N VAL A 268 -24.01 2.54 -0.36
CA VAL A 268 -22.73 3.02 -0.88
C VAL A 268 -22.97 4.21 -1.80
N THR A 269 -22.21 5.28 -1.61
CA THR A 269 -22.13 6.41 -2.54
C THR A 269 -20.70 6.57 -3.05
N LEU A 270 -20.52 6.49 -4.37
CA LEU A 270 -19.27 6.79 -5.04
C LEU A 270 -19.34 8.19 -5.64
N ILE A 271 -18.46 9.07 -5.20
CA ILE A 271 -18.40 10.48 -5.64
C ILE A 271 -17.17 10.67 -6.54
N GLU A 272 -17.40 11.20 -7.74
CA GLU A 272 -16.37 11.52 -8.71
C GLU A 272 -16.63 12.89 -9.34
N ALA A 273 -15.57 13.68 -9.59
CA ALA A 273 -15.72 15.01 -10.16
C ALA A 273 -16.25 14.96 -11.61
N ASN A 274 -15.80 13.96 -12.37
CA ASN A 274 -16.16 13.78 -13.77
C ASN A 274 -16.82 12.41 -14.02
N GLU A 275 -16.21 11.57 -14.85
CA GLU A 275 -16.66 10.22 -15.14
C GLU A 275 -15.74 9.19 -14.50
N ILE A 276 -16.33 8.10 -14.02
CA ILE A 276 -15.58 6.97 -13.49
C ILE A 276 -14.72 6.33 -14.60
N LEU A 277 -13.59 5.77 -14.19
CA LEU A 277 -12.66 5.02 -15.05
C LEU A 277 -12.27 5.80 -16.30
N SER A 278 -11.98 7.10 -16.19
CA SER A 278 -11.69 8.00 -17.33
C SER A 278 -10.52 7.58 -18.24
N SER A 279 -9.71 6.60 -17.83
CA SER A 279 -8.69 5.95 -18.65
C SER A 279 -9.22 4.82 -19.55
N PHE A 280 -10.40 4.28 -19.28
CA PHE A 280 -11.03 3.17 -19.99
C PHE A 280 -11.88 3.65 -21.18
N ASP A 281 -12.18 2.72 -22.09
CA ASP A 281 -13.04 2.97 -23.24
C ASP A 281 -14.43 3.46 -22.80
N VAL A 282 -15.03 4.36 -23.58
CA VAL A 282 -16.36 4.94 -23.30
C VAL A 282 -17.39 3.84 -23.05
N ARG A 283 -17.37 2.75 -23.83
CA ARG A 283 -18.33 1.64 -23.68
C ARG A 283 -18.14 0.90 -22.37
N LEU A 284 -16.89 0.71 -21.95
CA LEU A 284 -16.57 0.08 -20.65
C LEU A 284 -17.00 0.96 -19.48
N ARG A 285 -16.82 2.28 -19.59
CA ARG A 285 -17.29 3.25 -18.59
C ARG A 285 -18.81 3.21 -18.44
N GLN A 286 -19.54 3.23 -19.55
CA GLN A 286 -21.01 3.10 -19.55
C GLN A 286 -21.48 1.77 -18.94
N TYR A 287 -20.81 0.66 -19.29
CA TYR A 287 -21.09 -0.64 -18.68
C TYR A 287 -20.87 -0.62 -17.17
N ALA A 288 -19.74 -0.06 -16.71
CA ALA A 288 -19.41 0.06 -15.29
C ALA A 288 -20.46 0.86 -14.52
N THR A 289 -20.85 2.04 -15.05
CA THR A 289 -21.91 2.88 -14.49
C THR A 289 -23.21 2.10 -14.33
N LYS A 290 -23.68 1.45 -15.41
CA LYS A 290 -24.92 0.66 -15.38
C LYS A 290 -24.84 -0.49 -14.37
N GLN A 291 -23.71 -1.19 -14.31
CA GLN A 291 -23.53 -2.33 -13.42
C GLN A 291 -23.48 -1.91 -11.95
N LEU A 292 -22.72 -0.86 -11.60
CA LEU A 292 -22.64 -0.34 -10.23
C LEU A 292 -24.01 0.17 -9.75
N THR A 293 -24.72 0.95 -10.56
CA THR A 293 -26.07 1.41 -10.23
C THR A 293 -27.04 0.25 -10.05
N LYS A 294 -26.98 -0.78 -10.91
CA LYS A 294 -27.79 -2.00 -10.77
C LYS A 294 -27.49 -2.76 -9.48
N SER A 295 -26.27 -2.66 -8.96
CA SER A 295 -25.86 -3.28 -7.69
C SER A 295 -26.11 -2.38 -6.47
N GLY A 296 -26.83 -1.26 -6.63
CA GLY A 296 -27.22 -0.39 -5.52
C GLY A 296 -26.17 0.66 -5.12
N VAL A 297 -25.09 0.83 -5.91
CA VAL A 297 -24.13 1.91 -5.69
C VAL A 297 -24.69 3.21 -6.24
N ARG A 298 -24.84 4.22 -5.39
CA ARG A 298 -25.24 5.58 -5.80
C ARG A 298 -24.03 6.30 -6.38
N LEU A 299 -24.11 6.66 -7.66
CA LEU A 299 -23.07 7.46 -8.31
C LEU A 299 -23.44 8.94 -8.21
N VAL A 300 -22.56 9.75 -7.64
CA VAL A 300 -22.74 11.20 -7.50
C VAL A 300 -21.61 11.91 -8.20
N ARG A 301 -21.96 12.85 -9.07
CA ARG A 301 -20.97 13.76 -9.65
C ARG A 301 -20.80 14.95 -8.71
N GLY A 302 -19.60 15.16 -8.19
CA GLY A 302 -19.36 16.23 -7.23
C GLY A 302 -17.89 16.41 -6.89
N ILE A 303 -17.53 17.61 -6.44
CA ILE A 303 -16.19 17.93 -5.95
C ILE A 303 -16.29 18.16 -4.45
N VAL A 304 -15.49 17.45 -3.66
CA VAL A 304 -15.43 17.66 -2.20
C VAL A 304 -14.72 18.98 -1.92
N LYS A 305 -15.33 19.81 -1.07
CA LYS A 305 -14.81 21.12 -0.65
C LYS A 305 -14.27 21.11 0.78
N ASP A 306 -14.90 20.35 1.66
CA ASP A 306 -14.53 20.25 3.08
C ASP A 306 -15.00 18.89 3.64
N VAL A 307 -14.27 18.36 4.61
CA VAL A 307 -14.62 17.12 5.31
C VAL A 307 -14.76 17.42 6.79
N GLN A 308 -15.94 17.17 7.35
CA GLN A 308 -16.25 17.32 8.76
C GLN A 308 -16.37 15.94 9.42
N PRO A 309 -16.34 15.81 10.75
CA PRO A 309 -16.35 14.51 11.42
C PRO A 309 -17.45 13.54 10.97
N GLU A 310 -18.63 14.06 10.63
CA GLU A 310 -19.83 13.27 10.36
C GLU A 310 -20.44 13.50 8.96
N ASN A 311 -19.88 14.42 8.18
CA ASN A 311 -20.38 14.73 6.83
C ASN A 311 -19.28 15.34 5.94
N ILE A 312 -19.43 15.17 4.63
CA ILE A 312 -18.63 15.92 3.64
C ILE A 312 -19.48 17.04 3.03
N ILE A 313 -18.83 18.13 2.65
CA ILE A 313 -19.43 19.27 1.96
C ILE A 313 -18.95 19.27 0.51
N LEU A 314 -19.87 19.20 -0.44
CA LEU A 314 -19.58 19.32 -1.85
C LEU A 314 -19.49 20.78 -2.29
N ASN A 315 -18.93 21.03 -3.47
CA ASN A 315 -18.74 22.35 -4.05
C ASN A 315 -20.05 23.12 -4.30
N ASP A 316 -21.18 22.42 -4.45
CA ASP A 316 -22.52 23.00 -4.57
C ASP A 316 -23.20 23.27 -3.21
N GLY A 317 -22.52 22.98 -2.10
CA GLY A 317 -23.04 23.12 -0.73
C GLY A 317 -23.79 21.90 -0.21
N THR A 318 -23.98 20.85 -1.02
CA THR A 318 -24.60 19.59 -0.58
C THR A 318 -23.80 18.97 0.56
N LYS A 319 -24.49 18.65 1.66
CA LYS A 319 -23.92 17.89 2.78
C LYS A 319 -24.25 16.42 2.60
N VAL A 320 -23.23 15.57 2.64
CA VAL A 320 -23.39 14.12 2.55
C VAL A 320 -22.92 13.50 3.88
N PRO A 321 -23.84 13.02 4.74
CA PRO A 321 -23.46 12.35 5.98
C PRO A 321 -22.67 11.07 5.67
N TYR A 322 -21.86 10.58 6.60
CA TYR A 322 -21.21 9.29 6.45
C TYR A 322 -20.89 8.63 7.79
N GLY A 323 -20.75 7.31 7.76
CA GLY A 323 -20.16 6.52 8.84
C GLY A 323 -18.78 5.97 8.44
N LEU A 324 -18.57 5.74 7.13
CA LEU A 324 -17.29 5.33 6.57
C LEU A 324 -16.98 6.22 5.36
N LEU A 325 -15.86 6.96 5.42
CA LEU A 325 -15.36 7.76 4.32
C LEU A 325 -14.03 7.20 3.82
N VAL A 326 -14.00 6.72 2.57
CA VAL A 326 -12.80 6.20 1.93
C VAL A 326 -12.32 7.14 0.84
N TRP A 327 -11.08 7.62 0.97
CA TRP A 327 -10.45 8.52 0.01
C TRP A 327 -9.52 7.74 -0.93
N SER A 328 -9.94 7.59 -2.19
CA SER A 328 -9.24 6.77 -3.19
C SER A 328 -8.78 7.55 -4.43
N THR A 329 -8.86 8.88 -4.38
CA THR A 329 -8.45 9.78 -5.46
C THR A 329 -7.16 10.52 -5.13
N GLY A 330 -6.46 10.96 -6.17
CA GLY A 330 -5.28 11.80 -6.07
C GLY A 330 -4.05 11.03 -5.60
N VAL A 331 -3.01 11.01 -6.41
CA VAL A 331 -1.68 10.57 -6.01
C VAL A 331 -0.66 11.62 -6.43
N GLY A 332 0.30 11.88 -5.57
CA GLY A 332 1.33 12.88 -5.80
C GLY A 332 2.66 12.52 -5.15
N PRO A 333 3.74 13.25 -5.50
CA PRO A 333 5.01 13.14 -4.79
C PRO A 333 4.80 13.44 -3.30
N SER A 334 5.46 12.68 -2.43
CA SER A 334 5.45 12.95 -0.99
C SER A 334 6.11 14.29 -0.67
N GLU A 335 5.82 14.86 0.50
CA GLU A 335 6.51 16.07 0.96
C GLU A 335 8.02 15.88 1.01
N PHE A 336 8.49 14.71 1.46
CA PHE A 336 9.91 14.36 1.39
C PHE A 336 10.45 14.34 -0.04
N THR A 337 9.71 13.77 -1.00
CA THR A 337 10.12 13.76 -2.41
C THR A 337 10.25 15.19 -2.96
N LYS A 338 9.34 16.09 -2.56
CA LYS A 338 9.38 17.51 -2.95
C LYS A 338 10.55 18.24 -2.30
N SER A 339 10.85 17.97 -1.03
CA SER A 339 11.89 18.65 -0.25
C SER A 339 13.31 18.32 -0.69
N LEU A 340 13.53 17.18 -1.36
CA LEU A 340 14.85 16.84 -1.89
C LEU A 340 15.28 17.84 -2.97
N GLU A 341 16.50 18.39 -2.88
CA GLU A 341 17.11 19.29 -3.86
C GLU A 341 17.59 18.54 -5.12
N LEU A 342 16.65 17.87 -5.77
CA LEU A 342 16.84 17.12 -7.00
C LEU A 342 16.05 17.76 -8.14
N PRO A 343 16.50 17.60 -9.41
CA PRO A 343 15.72 17.96 -10.58
C PRO A 343 14.30 17.41 -10.45
N LYS A 344 13.31 18.22 -10.84
CA LYS A 344 11.90 17.81 -10.80
C LYS A 344 11.38 17.68 -12.22
N SER A 345 10.60 16.63 -12.44
CA SER A 345 9.77 16.49 -13.64
C SER A 345 8.49 17.31 -13.52
N PRO A 346 7.76 17.54 -14.63
CA PRO A 346 6.43 18.12 -14.59
C PRO A 346 5.54 17.37 -13.57
N GLY A 347 4.93 18.12 -12.64
CA GLY A 347 4.13 17.56 -11.54
C GLY A 347 4.90 17.22 -10.26
N GLY A 348 6.20 17.57 -10.16
CA GLY A 348 6.95 17.60 -8.91
C GLY A 348 7.58 16.27 -8.47
N ARG A 349 7.60 15.25 -9.33
CA ARG A 349 8.32 13.98 -9.08
C ARG A 349 9.82 14.15 -9.36
N ILE A 350 10.67 13.27 -8.84
CA ILE A 350 12.11 13.27 -9.12
C ILE A 350 12.32 13.11 -10.62
N GLY A 351 13.03 14.08 -11.20
CA GLY A 351 13.36 14.15 -12.62
C GLY A 351 14.43 13.13 -12.98
N VAL A 352 14.12 12.30 -13.97
CA VAL A 352 15.05 11.30 -14.51
C VAL A 352 15.28 11.44 -16.00
N ASP A 353 16.40 10.93 -16.47
CA ASP A 353 16.71 10.76 -17.88
C ASP A 353 16.11 9.47 -18.48
N GLU A 354 16.45 9.19 -19.74
CA GLU A 354 15.96 8.05 -20.51
C GLU A 354 16.41 6.68 -19.97
N TRP A 355 17.44 6.64 -19.12
CA TRP A 355 17.94 5.44 -18.43
C TRP A 355 17.52 5.38 -16.96
N LEU A 356 16.61 6.27 -16.54
CA LEU A 356 16.09 6.39 -15.18
C LEU A 356 17.12 6.91 -14.15
N ARG A 357 18.21 7.54 -14.62
CA ARG A 357 19.22 8.21 -13.77
C ARG A 357 18.70 9.56 -13.32
N VAL A 358 19.14 10.02 -12.15
CA VAL A 358 18.95 11.40 -11.68
C VAL A 358 20.16 12.21 -12.15
N PRO A 359 20.06 13.07 -13.18
CA PRO A 359 21.23 13.61 -13.86
C PRO A 359 22.15 14.49 -13.01
N SER A 360 21.63 15.10 -11.95
CA SER A 360 22.39 15.95 -11.04
C SER A 360 23.24 15.18 -10.04
N ILE A 361 23.04 13.86 -9.90
CA ILE A 361 23.74 13.03 -8.92
C ILE A 361 24.27 11.77 -9.60
N GLN A 362 25.57 11.56 -9.46
CA GLN A 362 26.20 10.36 -9.97
C GLN A 362 25.71 9.10 -9.25
N ASP A 363 25.58 7.99 -9.98
CA ASP A 363 25.20 6.68 -9.44
C ASP A 363 23.82 6.61 -8.78
N THR A 364 22.97 7.62 -9.00
CA THR A 364 21.63 7.71 -8.42
C THR A 364 20.55 7.56 -9.49
N PHE A 365 19.53 6.78 -9.15
CA PHE A 365 18.40 6.43 -10.01
C PHE A 365 17.09 6.65 -9.26
N ALA A 366 16.00 6.95 -9.97
CA ALA A 366 14.67 7.01 -9.38
C ALA A 366 13.65 6.26 -10.23
N ILE A 367 12.78 5.48 -9.59
CA ILE A 367 11.81 4.60 -10.25
C ILE A 367 10.45 4.57 -9.53
N GLY A 368 9.41 4.19 -10.25
CA GLY A 368 8.03 4.14 -9.77
C GLY A 368 7.41 5.53 -9.64
N ASP A 369 6.37 5.62 -8.81
CA ASP A 369 5.50 6.81 -8.73
C ASP A 369 6.23 8.07 -8.18
N CYS A 370 7.43 7.92 -7.61
CA CYS A 370 8.27 9.04 -7.16
C CYS A 370 9.10 9.68 -8.29
N SER A 371 9.08 9.09 -9.50
CA SER A 371 9.91 9.50 -10.64
C SER A 371 9.08 9.97 -11.84
N GLY A 372 9.66 10.85 -12.64
CA GLY A 372 9.12 11.29 -13.92
C GLY A 372 10.24 11.75 -14.84
N PHE A 373 10.05 11.60 -16.14
CA PHE A 373 11.04 12.07 -17.11
C PHE A 373 11.16 13.59 -17.05
N LEU A 374 12.39 14.10 -17.15
CA LEU A 374 12.66 15.53 -17.29
C LEU A 374 12.10 16.05 -18.62
N GLU A 375 11.67 17.30 -18.63
CA GLU A 375 11.15 17.95 -19.85
C GLU A 375 12.20 17.97 -20.99
N SER A 376 13.48 18.09 -20.64
CA SER A 376 14.61 18.01 -21.57
C SER A 376 14.69 16.69 -22.36
N THR A 377 14.13 15.60 -21.84
CA THR A 377 14.09 14.30 -22.52
C THR A 377 13.01 14.24 -23.61
N GLN A 378 12.11 15.23 -23.65
CA GLN A 378 10.91 15.26 -24.53
C GLN A 378 9.98 14.05 -24.34
N LYS A 379 10.14 13.27 -23.26
CA LYS A 379 9.26 12.16 -22.90
C LYS A 379 8.17 12.63 -21.93
N THR A 380 6.96 12.13 -22.15
CA THR A 380 5.84 12.38 -21.25
C THR A 380 6.04 11.66 -19.91
N VAL A 381 5.69 12.32 -18.81
CA VAL A 381 5.66 11.69 -17.48
C VAL A 381 4.67 10.51 -17.49
N LEU A 382 5.15 9.34 -17.08
CA LEU A 382 4.34 8.12 -17.08
C LEU A 382 3.30 8.13 -15.95
N PRO A 383 2.13 7.49 -16.14
CA PRO A 383 1.10 7.42 -15.11
C PRO A 383 1.59 6.60 -13.90
N ALA A 384 1.09 6.94 -12.71
CA ALA A 384 1.39 6.24 -11.45
C ALA A 384 0.68 4.87 -11.41
N LEU A 385 1.29 3.87 -12.04
CA LEU A 385 0.74 2.52 -12.20
C LEU A 385 1.75 1.48 -11.74
N ALA A 386 1.27 0.43 -11.07
CA ALA A 386 2.06 -0.75 -10.72
C ALA A 386 2.81 -1.35 -11.93
N GLN A 387 2.18 -1.33 -13.12
CA GLN A 387 2.78 -1.83 -14.35
C GLN A 387 4.00 -0.99 -14.81
N VAL A 388 3.96 0.33 -14.61
CA VAL A 388 5.09 1.22 -14.91
C VAL A 388 6.22 0.95 -13.92
N ALA A 389 5.90 0.96 -12.62
CA ALA A 389 6.84 0.67 -11.54
C ALA A 389 7.54 -0.69 -11.71
N GLU A 390 6.79 -1.75 -12.02
CA GLU A 390 7.35 -3.08 -12.26
C GLU A 390 8.28 -3.10 -13.48
N ARG A 391 7.89 -2.44 -14.58
CA ARG A 391 8.73 -2.39 -15.79
C ARG A 391 10.00 -1.60 -15.56
N GLN A 392 9.92 -0.46 -14.88
CA GLN A 392 11.09 0.34 -14.49
C GLN A 392 12.02 -0.47 -13.58
N GLY A 393 11.50 -1.14 -12.55
CA GLY A 393 12.31 -1.99 -11.67
C GLY A 393 12.98 -3.15 -12.41
N LYS A 394 12.28 -3.82 -13.34
CA LYS A 394 12.87 -4.89 -14.16
C LYS A 394 13.94 -4.35 -15.13
N TYR A 395 13.71 -3.18 -15.71
CA TYR A 395 14.68 -2.53 -16.60
C TYR A 395 15.94 -2.15 -15.82
N LEU A 396 15.78 -1.43 -14.70
CA LEU A 396 16.91 -0.92 -13.93
C LEU A 396 17.73 -2.05 -13.29
N ALA A 397 17.10 -3.14 -12.84
CA ALA A 397 17.86 -4.32 -12.39
C ALA A 397 18.76 -4.90 -13.49
N ARG A 398 18.27 -4.98 -14.73
CA ARG A 398 19.09 -5.46 -15.87
C ARG A 398 20.23 -4.49 -16.17
N LEU A 399 19.94 -3.19 -16.17
CA LEU A 399 20.93 -2.14 -16.40
C LEU A 399 22.04 -2.18 -15.34
N LEU A 400 21.68 -2.22 -14.05
CA LEU A 400 22.66 -2.32 -12.96
C LEU A 400 23.48 -3.61 -13.07
N ASN A 401 22.86 -4.76 -13.37
CA ASN A 401 23.62 -6.00 -13.59
C ASN A 401 24.60 -5.88 -14.78
N GLN A 402 24.25 -5.17 -15.85
CA GLN A 402 25.16 -4.92 -16.98
C GLN A 402 26.32 -4.01 -16.56
N ILE A 403 26.02 -2.90 -15.87
CA ILE A 403 27.02 -1.98 -15.32
C ILE A 403 28.00 -2.72 -14.42
N GLY A 404 27.50 -3.57 -13.51
CA GLY A 404 28.33 -4.35 -12.61
C GLY A 404 29.21 -5.37 -13.33
N LYS A 405 28.68 -6.07 -14.33
CA LYS A 405 29.47 -7.01 -15.16
C LYS A 405 30.55 -6.33 -15.98
N ALA A 406 30.32 -5.08 -16.37
CA ALA A 406 31.30 -4.25 -17.07
C ALA A 406 32.29 -3.54 -16.13
N GLY A 407 32.25 -3.83 -14.82
CA GLY A 407 33.19 -3.29 -13.83
C GLY A 407 32.80 -1.91 -13.26
N GLY A 408 31.65 -1.34 -13.61
CA GLY A 408 31.20 -0.04 -13.06
C GLY A 408 30.29 -0.14 -11.85
N GLY A 409 30.33 -1.27 -11.15
CA GLY A 409 29.47 -1.52 -9.99
C GLY A 409 29.72 -0.53 -8.86
N TYR A 410 30.98 -0.16 -8.63
CA TYR A 410 31.39 0.75 -7.55
C TYR A 410 31.06 2.21 -7.87
N ALA A 411 31.01 3.03 -6.83
CA ALA A 411 30.81 4.47 -6.92
C ALA A 411 31.81 5.10 -7.90
N ASN A 412 31.29 6.02 -8.71
CA ASN A 412 32.00 6.82 -9.70
C ASN A 412 32.61 6.10 -10.91
N GLN A 413 32.43 4.77 -11.04
CA GLN A 413 33.09 3.97 -12.09
C GLN A 413 32.24 3.73 -13.35
N ALA A 414 30.97 4.14 -13.36
CA ALA A 414 30.06 3.88 -14.49
C ALA A 414 30.13 4.90 -15.64
N LYS A 415 31.02 5.91 -15.59
CA LYS A 415 31.01 7.07 -16.53
C LYS A 415 31.20 6.68 -18.01
N ASN A 416 32.01 5.66 -18.27
CA ASN A 416 32.38 5.24 -19.63
C ASN A 416 31.72 3.91 -20.04
N ILE A 417 30.68 3.48 -19.33
CA ILE A 417 29.97 2.23 -19.62
C ILE A 417 28.82 2.53 -20.59
N ASP A 418 28.74 1.75 -21.66
CA ASP A 418 27.58 1.74 -22.53
C ASP A 418 26.35 1.25 -21.75
N LEU A 419 25.36 2.12 -21.61
CA LEU A 419 24.12 1.85 -20.88
C LEU A 419 23.09 1.08 -21.74
N GLY A 420 23.38 0.87 -23.03
CA GLY A 420 22.50 0.20 -23.97
C GLY A 420 21.18 0.95 -24.18
N ASP A 421 20.14 0.18 -24.52
CA ASP A 421 18.83 0.73 -24.89
C ASP A 421 18.15 1.49 -23.75
N GLN A 422 17.56 2.63 -24.08
CA GLN A 422 16.77 3.45 -23.17
C GLN A 422 15.51 2.73 -22.65
N PHE A 423 14.97 3.20 -21.51
CA PHE A 423 13.69 2.72 -21.02
C PHE A 423 12.53 3.16 -21.94
N VAL A 424 11.76 2.18 -22.40
CA VAL A 424 10.53 2.38 -23.18
C VAL A 424 9.37 1.66 -22.49
N TYR A 425 8.35 2.42 -22.12
CA TYR A 425 7.12 1.87 -21.56
C TYR A 425 6.15 1.46 -22.67
N LYS A 426 5.66 0.22 -22.60
CA LYS A 426 4.57 -0.29 -23.43
C LYS A 426 3.40 -0.67 -22.52
N HIS A 427 2.28 0.03 -22.67
CA HIS A 427 1.06 -0.23 -21.91
C HIS A 427 0.45 -1.56 -22.34
N LEU A 428 0.22 -2.46 -21.37
CA LEU A 428 -0.38 -3.78 -21.61
C LEU A 428 -1.91 -3.78 -21.56
N GLY A 429 -2.53 -2.62 -21.34
CA GLY A 429 -3.94 -2.51 -21.02
C GLY A 429 -4.20 -2.35 -19.52
N SER A 430 -5.48 -2.18 -19.21
CA SER A 430 -6.04 -1.91 -17.89
C SER A 430 -7.20 -2.85 -17.60
N MET A 431 -7.39 -3.19 -16.33
CA MET A 431 -8.52 -4.01 -15.88
C MET A 431 -9.08 -3.44 -14.59
N ALA A 432 -10.38 -3.60 -14.38
CA ALA A 432 -11.05 -3.25 -13.13
C ALA A 432 -12.24 -4.19 -12.88
N THR A 433 -12.43 -4.66 -11.66
CA THR A 433 -13.67 -5.35 -11.26
C THR A 433 -14.77 -4.33 -10.90
N VAL A 434 -16.03 -4.69 -11.13
CA VAL A 434 -17.21 -3.84 -10.82
C VAL A 434 -18.24 -4.58 -9.95
N GLY A 435 -17.77 -5.59 -9.21
CA GLY A 435 -18.61 -6.46 -8.37
C GLY A 435 -19.42 -7.50 -9.16
N ARG A 436 -20.16 -8.34 -8.44
CA ARG A 436 -21.08 -9.38 -8.95
C ARG A 436 -20.50 -10.26 -10.04
N TYR A 437 -19.24 -10.67 -9.89
CA TYR A 437 -18.51 -11.48 -10.87
C TYR A 437 -18.41 -10.83 -12.26
N LYS A 438 -18.33 -9.50 -12.33
CA LYS A 438 -18.15 -8.73 -13.56
C LYS A 438 -16.87 -7.90 -13.48
N ALA A 439 -16.13 -7.84 -14.58
CA ALA A 439 -14.97 -6.96 -14.70
C ALA A 439 -14.90 -6.34 -16.09
N LEU A 440 -13.93 -5.45 -16.25
CA LEU A 440 -13.60 -4.73 -17.47
C LEU A 440 -12.17 -5.07 -17.84
N VAL A 441 -11.94 -5.32 -19.13
CA VAL A 441 -10.60 -5.52 -19.70
C VAL A 441 -10.48 -4.58 -20.89
N ASP A 442 -9.53 -3.67 -20.82
CA ASP A 442 -9.21 -2.71 -21.87
C ASP A 442 -7.77 -2.93 -22.33
N LEU A 443 -7.57 -3.53 -23.50
CA LEU A 443 -6.25 -3.83 -24.06
C LEU A 443 -5.76 -2.76 -25.05
N ARG A 444 -6.39 -1.59 -25.07
CA ARG A 444 -5.91 -0.45 -25.87
C ARG A 444 -4.58 0.07 -25.31
N GLN A 445 -3.65 0.45 -26.18
CA GLN A 445 -2.33 0.98 -25.76
C GLN A 445 -2.36 2.47 -25.40
N SER A 446 -3.29 3.22 -25.99
CA SER A 446 -3.59 4.62 -25.68
C SER A 446 -5.11 4.84 -25.76
N LYS A 447 -5.59 6.03 -25.40
CA LYS A 447 -7.03 6.37 -25.47
C LYS A 447 -7.57 6.33 -26.90
N GLU A 448 -6.72 6.61 -27.88
CA GLU A 448 -7.01 6.72 -29.31
C GLU A 448 -6.71 5.42 -30.08
N ALA A 449 -5.95 4.50 -29.48
CA ALA A 449 -5.57 3.25 -30.11
C ALA A 449 -6.76 2.31 -30.29
N LYS A 450 -6.85 1.66 -31.46
CA LYS A 450 -7.75 0.51 -31.64
C LYS A 450 -7.22 -0.67 -30.81
N GLY A 451 -8.10 -1.26 -30.01
CA GLY A 451 -7.76 -2.39 -29.15
C GLY A 451 -9.01 -3.12 -28.70
N LEU A 452 -8.81 -4.23 -28.01
CA LEU A 452 -9.89 -5.07 -27.53
C LEU A 452 -10.42 -4.52 -26.20
N SER A 453 -11.73 -4.26 -26.15
CA SER A 453 -12.44 -3.84 -24.94
C SER A 453 -13.54 -4.85 -24.62
N LEU A 454 -13.43 -5.53 -23.49
CA LEU A 454 -14.36 -6.57 -23.05
C LEU A 454 -14.93 -6.25 -21.68
N ALA A 455 -16.22 -6.50 -21.49
CA ALA A 455 -16.89 -6.39 -20.20
C ALA A 455 -17.67 -7.66 -19.85
N GLY A 456 -17.81 -7.92 -18.56
CA GLY A 456 -18.73 -8.92 -18.03
C GLY A 456 -18.04 -10.10 -17.34
N PHE A 457 -18.67 -11.27 -17.40
CA PHE A 457 -18.24 -12.46 -16.67
C PHE A 457 -16.94 -13.07 -17.23
N VAL A 458 -16.79 -13.11 -18.55
CA VAL A 458 -15.55 -13.57 -19.19
C VAL A 458 -14.38 -12.65 -18.81
N SER A 459 -14.60 -11.34 -18.83
CA SER A 459 -13.63 -10.34 -18.35
C SER A 459 -13.26 -10.54 -16.89
N TRP A 460 -14.22 -10.94 -16.03
CA TRP A 460 -13.95 -11.25 -14.63
C TRP A 460 -13.06 -12.48 -14.46
N PHE A 461 -13.26 -13.52 -15.27
CA PHE A 461 -12.36 -14.67 -15.28
C PHE A 461 -10.95 -14.26 -15.72
N ILE A 462 -10.82 -13.48 -16.79
CA ILE A 462 -9.53 -12.92 -17.25
C ILE A 462 -8.86 -12.11 -16.14
N TRP A 463 -9.61 -11.22 -15.47
CA TRP A 463 -9.13 -10.42 -14.33
C TRP A 463 -8.57 -11.32 -13.22
N ARG A 464 -9.31 -12.36 -12.80
CA ARG A 464 -8.84 -13.29 -11.76
C ARG A 464 -7.59 -14.06 -12.17
N SER A 465 -7.56 -14.60 -13.40
CA SER A 465 -6.39 -15.31 -13.92
C SER A 465 -5.16 -14.41 -14.02
N ALA A 466 -5.33 -13.17 -14.50
CA ALA A 466 -4.25 -12.22 -14.64
C ALA A 466 -3.69 -11.82 -13.26
N TYR A 467 -4.53 -11.48 -12.28
CA TYR A 467 -4.02 -11.10 -10.96
C TYR A 467 -3.43 -12.29 -10.19
N LEU A 468 -4.02 -13.49 -10.30
CA LEU A 468 -3.45 -14.69 -9.71
C LEU A 468 -2.04 -15.00 -10.27
N THR A 469 -1.82 -14.83 -11.56
CA THR A 469 -0.48 -15.06 -12.16
C THR A 469 0.52 -13.95 -11.84
N ARG A 470 0.05 -12.71 -11.59
CA ARG A 470 0.93 -11.56 -11.30
C ARG A 470 1.32 -11.42 -9.83
N VAL A 471 0.62 -12.04 -8.90
CA VAL A 471 1.02 -12.08 -7.49
C VAL A 471 2.46 -12.61 -7.38
N VAL A 472 3.26 -11.92 -6.55
CA VAL A 472 4.73 -12.00 -6.57
C VAL A 472 5.28 -13.38 -6.18
N SER A 473 4.64 -14.07 -5.24
CA SER A 473 5.09 -15.33 -4.64
C SER A 473 4.07 -16.45 -4.83
N TRP A 474 4.52 -17.70 -4.99
CA TRP A 474 3.65 -18.88 -5.08
C TRP A 474 2.75 -19.05 -3.86
N ARG A 475 3.27 -18.72 -2.67
CA ARG A 475 2.51 -18.74 -1.42
C ARG A 475 1.31 -17.79 -1.45
N ASN A 476 1.51 -16.54 -1.88
CA ASN A 476 0.39 -15.60 -1.98
C ASN A 476 -0.58 -16.00 -3.09
N ARG A 477 -0.11 -16.60 -4.20
CA ARG A 477 -1.00 -17.17 -5.22
C ARG A 477 -1.91 -18.25 -4.64
N PHE A 478 -1.34 -19.16 -3.85
CA PHE A 478 -2.11 -20.18 -3.15
C PHE A 478 -3.13 -19.56 -2.18
N TYR A 479 -2.73 -18.59 -1.36
CA TYR A 479 -3.65 -17.91 -0.46
C TYR A 479 -4.77 -17.16 -1.18
N VAL A 480 -4.47 -16.47 -2.28
CA VAL A 480 -5.50 -15.80 -3.09
C VAL A 480 -6.49 -16.81 -3.68
N ALA A 481 -5.99 -17.93 -4.23
CA ALA A 481 -6.85 -18.97 -4.79
C ALA A 481 -7.74 -19.62 -3.72
N ILE A 482 -7.17 -19.99 -2.58
CA ILE A 482 -7.91 -20.59 -1.46
C ILE A 482 -8.90 -19.60 -0.87
N ASN A 483 -8.51 -18.36 -0.60
CA ASN A 483 -9.43 -17.37 -0.03
C ASN A 483 -10.61 -17.10 -0.96
N TRP A 484 -10.38 -16.99 -2.27
CA TRP A 484 -11.51 -16.85 -3.17
C TRP A 484 -12.41 -18.10 -3.20
N LEU A 485 -11.86 -19.30 -3.03
CA LEU A 485 -12.65 -20.53 -2.95
C LEU A 485 -13.44 -20.60 -1.65
N THR A 486 -12.81 -20.28 -0.51
CA THR A 486 -13.46 -20.26 0.80
C THR A 486 -14.53 -19.19 0.84
N THR A 487 -14.28 -17.98 0.31
CA THR A 487 -15.32 -16.94 0.20
C THR A 487 -16.48 -17.38 -0.69
N LEU A 488 -16.22 -18.12 -1.77
CA LEU A 488 -17.28 -18.63 -2.65
C LEU A 488 -18.14 -19.69 -1.95
N ILE A 489 -17.55 -20.54 -1.10
CA ILE A 489 -18.25 -21.66 -0.44
C ILE A 489 -18.89 -21.25 0.89
N PHE A 490 -18.20 -20.44 1.70
CA PHE A 490 -18.54 -20.16 3.09
C PHE A 490 -18.92 -18.69 3.35
N GLY A 491 -18.83 -17.82 2.34
CA GLY A 491 -19.00 -16.38 2.51
C GLY A 491 -17.75 -15.69 3.05
N ARG A 492 -17.84 -14.39 3.29
CA ARG A 492 -16.69 -13.59 3.74
C ARG A 492 -16.42 -13.75 5.24
N ASP A 493 -15.16 -13.63 5.65
CA ASP A 493 -14.83 -13.50 7.07
C ASP A 493 -15.11 -12.06 7.53
N ILE A 494 -16.12 -11.93 8.38
CA ILE A 494 -16.61 -10.66 8.93
C ILE A 494 -16.18 -10.44 10.38
N SER A 495 -15.16 -11.17 10.84
CA SER A 495 -14.59 -10.96 12.17
C SER A 495 -13.96 -9.56 12.27
N ARG A 496 -14.29 -8.83 13.34
CA ARG A 496 -13.62 -7.55 13.64
C ARG A 496 -12.29 -7.84 14.36
N ILE A 497 -11.21 -7.88 13.59
CA ILE A 497 -9.82 -8.08 14.06
C ILE A 497 -9.03 -6.78 14.16
#